data_AF-A0A9W3X4P0-F1
#
_entry.id   AF-A0A9W3X4P0-F1
#
_cell.length_a   1.000
_cell.length_b   1.000
_cell.length_c   1.000
_cell.angle_alpha   90.00
_cell.angle_beta   90.00
_cell.angle_gamma   90.00
#
_symmetry.space_group_name_H-M   'P 1'
#
loop_
_entity.id
_entity.type
_entity.pdbx_description
1 polymer ?
#
loop_
_entity_poly.entity_id
_entity_poly.type
_entity_poly.pdbx_seq_one_letter_code
_entity_poly.pdbx_strand_id
1 'polypeptide(L)'
;MFTVDHNQAKGFDPIKPGEYEVIVINYDQTTSQNGNPRIIVDYEIRSDVDQPCQGQKILYDNFVVTENSMWRLQAASKAAGFPTGMTFKSYKEWADTFLKKTLRLVVGEREYNGKKYPQVNGFKPSEVAPIQTIQISDSDVPF
;
A
#
# COMPACT_ATOMS: atom_id res chain seq x y z
N MET A 1 -15.81 -4.61 -32.20
CA MET A 1 -15.16 -5.93 -32.35
C MET A 1 -13.81 -5.83 -31.67
N PHE A 2 -13.51 -6.68 -30.68
CA PHE A 2 -12.24 -6.65 -29.95
C PHE A 2 -11.40 -7.85 -30.39
N THR A 3 -10.10 -7.63 -30.60
CA THR A 3 -9.14 -8.66 -30.96
C THR A 3 -8.23 -8.90 -29.76
N VAL A 4 -8.12 -10.15 -29.34
CA VAL A 4 -7.19 -10.55 -28.28
C VAL A 4 -5.77 -10.47 -28.84
N ASP A 5 -4.99 -9.51 -28.34
CA ASP A 5 -3.56 -9.38 -28.64
C ASP A 5 -2.75 -9.70 -27.39
N HIS A 6 -2.17 -10.90 -27.35
CA HIS A 6 -1.35 -11.33 -26.22
C HIS A 6 -0.03 -10.54 -26.10
N ASN A 7 0.40 -9.81 -27.14
CA ASN A 7 1.57 -8.92 -27.03
C ASN A 7 1.26 -7.65 -26.23
N GLN A 8 -0.02 -7.27 -26.11
CA GLN A 8 -0.44 -6.19 -25.21
C GLN A 8 -0.50 -6.62 -23.75
N ALA A 9 -0.54 -7.93 -23.48
CA ALA A 9 -0.36 -8.45 -22.14
C ALA A 9 1.12 -8.35 -21.77
N LYS A 10 1.53 -7.20 -21.22
CA LYS A 10 2.85 -7.08 -20.57
C LYS A 10 2.95 -8.21 -19.53
N GLY A 11 4.01 -9.01 -19.62
CA GLY A 11 4.30 -10.04 -18.63
C GLY A 11 4.32 -9.44 -17.22
N PHE A 12 3.83 -10.20 -16.23
CA PHE A 12 3.94 -9.81 -14.83
C PHE A 12 5.39 -10.00 -14.39
N ASP A 13 6.19 -8.93 -14.44
CA ASP A 13 7.50 -8.95 -13.81
C ASP A 13 7.33 -8.96 -12.28
N PRO A 14 7.93 -9.93 -11.58
CA PRO A 14 7.82 -9.99 -10.13
C PRO A 14 8.44 -8.73 -9.50
N ILE A 15 7.77 -8.20 -8.48
CA ILE A 15 8.30 -7.10 -7.66
C ILE A 15 9.52 -7.63 -6.92
N LYS A 16 10.70 -7.12 -7.29
CA LYS A 16 11.97 -7.51 -6.70
C LYS A 16 12.15 -6.85 -5.31
N PRO A 17 13.03 -7.37 -4.45
CA PRO A 17 13.44 -6.65 -3.26
C PRO A 17 13.94 -5.24 -3.58
N GLY A 18 13.50 -4.25 -2.83
CA GLY A 18 13.81 -2.85 -3.10
C GLY A 18 12.95 -1.89 -2.28
N GLU A 19 13.10 -0.60 -2.58
CA GLU A 19 12.28 0.46 -1.98
C GLU A 19 11.35 1.05 -3.04
N TYR A 20 10.08 1.21 -2.69
CA TYR A 20 9.04 1.64 -3.63
C TYR A 20 8.20 2.75 -3.01
N GLU A 21 8.00 3.82 -3.76
CA GLU A 21 7.01 4.85 -3.45
C GLU A 21 5.62 4.32 -3.76
N VAL A 22 4.75 4.28 -2.75
CA VAL A 22 3.42 3.69 -2.86
C VAL A 22 2.34 4.61 -2.35
N ILE A 23 1.10 4.30 -2.75
CA ILE A 23 -0.12 4.84 -2.16
C ILE A 23 -0.95 3.69 -1.57
N VAL A 24 -1.54 3.91 -0.40
CA VAL A 24 -2.50 2.99 0.21
C VAL A 24 -3.81 3.06 -0.58
N ILE A 25 -4.17 1.98 -1.26
CA ILE A 25 -5.34 1.96 -2.16
C ILE A 25 -6.57 1.28 -1.58
N ASN A 26 -6.36 0.35 -0.65
CA ASN A 26 -7.44 -0.44 -0.08
C ASN A 26 -7.03 -1.02 1.28
N TYR A 27 -8.02 -1.35 2.11
CA TYR A 27 -7.82 -2.20 3.27
C TYR A 27 -9.03 -3.12 3.50
N ASP A 28 -8.81 -4.24 4.16
CA ASP A 28 -9.86 -5.14 4.64
C ASP A 28 -9.68 -5.46 6.14
N GLN A 29 -10.78 -5.72 6.83
CA GLN A 29 -10.80 -6.10 8.23
C GLN A 29 -11.27 -7.53 8.40
N THR A 30 -10.47 -8.30 9.12
CA THR A 30 -10.66 -9.73 9.25
C THR A 30 -10.06 -10.20 10.57
N THR A 31 -10.12 -11.51 10.79
CA THR A 31 -9.57 -12.17 11.97
C THR A 31 -8.43 -13.09 11.53
N SER A 32 -7.33 -13.06 12.26
CA SER A 32 -6.22 -13.99 12.07
C SER A 32 -6.64 -15.44 12.39
N GLN A 33 -5.84 -16.42 11.96
CA GLN A 33 -6.10 -17.83 12.28
C GLN A 33 -6.19 -18.10 13.79
N ASN A 34 -5.51 -17.28 14.60
CA ASN A 34 -5.49 -17.37 16.06
C ASN A 34 -6.57 -16.52 16.74
N GLY A 35 -7.53 -15.96 16.00
CA GLY A 35 -8.63 -15.16 16.57
C GLY A 35 -8.32 -13.68 16.79
N ASN A 36 -7.09 -13.22 16.56
CA ASN A 36 -6.72 -11.80 16.75
C ASN A 36 -7.28 -10.93 15.61
N PRO A 37 -7.75 -9.69 15.89
CA PRO A 37 -8.11 -8.73 14.86
C PRO A 37 -6.95 -8.48 13.90
N ARG A 38 -7.26 -8.29 12.61
CA ARG A 38 -6.26 -8.08 11.57
C ARG A 38 -6.77 -7.11 10.53
N ILE A 39 -5.93 -6.13 10.19
CA ILE A 39 -6.13 -5.29 8.99
C ILE A 39 -5.21 -5.81 7.90
N ILE A 40 -5.77 -5.98 6.71
CA ILE A 40 -5.02 -6.29 5.50
C ILE A 40 -4.97 -5.01 4.68
N VAL A 41 -3.78 -4.56 4.30
CA VAL A 41 -3.59 -3.35 3.50
C VAL A 41 -3.02 -3.71 2.14
N ASP A 42 -3.58 -3.05 1.12
CA ASP A 42 -3.08 -3.13 -0.25
C ASP A 42 -2.51 -1.78 -0.68
N TYR A 43 -1.40 -1.85 -1.40
CA TYR A 43 -0.68 -0.70 -1.92
C TYR A 43 -0.57 -0.76 -3.43
N GLU A 44 -0.56 0.39 -4.07
CA GLU A 44 -0.13 0.55 -5.46
C GLU A 44 1.22 1.26 -5.48
N ILE A 45 2.18 0.69 -6.21
CA ILE A 45 3.44 1.38 -6.52
C ILE A 45 3.09 2.56 -7.42
N ARG A 46 3.35 3.77 -6.92
CA ARG A 46 2.93 5.02 -7.55
C ARG A 46 3.33 5.08 -9.02
N SER A 47 2.32 5.20 -9.88
CA SER A 47 2.46 5.33 -11.33
C SER A 47 2.94 6.72 -11.77
N ASP A 48 2.85 7.71 -10.88
CA ASP A 48 3.31 9.08 -11.10
C ASP A 48 4.80 9.31 -10.77
N VAL A 49 5.48 8.30 -10.23
CA VAL A 49 6.91 8.37 -9.86
C VAL A 49 7.70 7.46 -10.79
N ASP A 50 8.76 7.98 -11.40
CA ASP A 50 9.66 7.17 -12.25
C ASP A 50 10.45 6.17 -11.38
N GLN A 51 9.94 4.93 -11.33
CA GLN A 51 10.47 3.85 -10.51
C GLN A 51 10.12 2.47 -11.10
N PRO A 52 10.87 1.41 -10.75
CA PRO A 52 10.53 0.06 -11.19
C PRO A 52 9.16 -0.38 -10.67
N CYS A 53 8.47 -1.23 -11.44
CA CYS A 53 7.18 -1.82 -11.06
C CYS A 53 6.04 -0.80 -10.82
N GLN A 54 6.16 0.44 -11.31
CA GLN A 54 5.09 1.44 -11.21
C GLN A 54 3.75 0.94 -11.76
N GLY A 55 2.66 1.21 -11.06
CA GLY A 55 1.31 0.71 -11.35
C GLY A 55 1.06 -0.74 -10.91
N GLN A 56 2.07 -1.48 -10.45
CA GLN A 56 1.85 -2.80 -9.84
C GLN A 56 1.35 -2.66 -8.40
N LYS A 57 0.72 -3.73 -7.88
CA LYS A 57 0.15 -3.77 -6.55
C LYS A 57 0.94 -4.67 -5.61
N ILE A 58 1.21 -4.18 -4.41
CA ILE A 58 1.70 -4.97 -3.28
C ILE A 58 0.48 -5.27 -2.42
N LEU A 59 0.03 -6.52 -2.47
CA LEU A 59 -1.21 -6.95 -1.86
C LEU A 59 -0.96 -7.70 -0.56
N TYR A 60 -1.99 -7.71 0.29
CA TYR A 60 -2.06 -8.56 1.47
C TYR A 60 -0.99 -8.27 2.53
N ASP A 61 -0.65 -7.01 2.79
CA ASP A 61 0.17 -6.70 3.96
C ASP A 61 -0.65 -6.82 5.24
N ASN A 62 -0.18 -7.61 6.20
CA ASN A 62 -0.98 -8.00 7.36
C ASN A 62 -0.54 -7.22 8.61
N PHE A 63 -1.48 -6.49 9.18
CA PHE A 63 -1.37 -5.83 10.49
C PHE A 63 -2.21 -6.62 11.48
N VAL A 64 -1.60 -7.62 12.12
CA VAL A 64 -2.26 -8.37 13.21
C VAL A 64 -2.17 -7.54 14.48
N VAL A 65 -3.32 -7.31 15.11
CA VAL A 65 -3.41 -6.54 16.34
C VAL A 65 -3.05 -7.43 17.52
N THR A 66 -1.79 -7.36 17.93
CA THR A 66 -1.29 -7.94 19.19
C THR A 66 -0.28 -6.98 19.81
N GLU A 67 -0.02 -7.10 21.11
CA GLU A 67 0.99 -6.30 21.81
C GLU A 67 2.36 -6.38 21.11
N ASN A 68 2.77 -7.60 20.73
CA ASN A 68 4.04 -7.86 20.04
C ASN A 68 4.11 -7.32 18.61
N SER A 69 2.98 -7.02 17.98
CA SER A 69 2.92 -6.53 16.59
C SER A 69 2.60 -5.05 16.48
N MET A 70 2.37 -4.38 17.62
CA MET A 70 1.97 -2.96 17.67
C MET A 70 3.01 -2.04 17.04
N TRP A 71 4.29 -2.40 17.12
CA TRP A 71 5.38 -1.64 16.49
C TRP A 71 5.17 -1.42 15.00
N ARG A 72 4.53 -2.37 14.30
CA ARG A 72 4.28 -2.27 12.85
C ARG A 72 3.26 -1.18 12.53
N LEU A 73 2.18 -1.09 13.32
CA LEU A 73 1.19 -0.01 13.22
C LEU A 73 1.84 1.35 13.48
N GLN A 74 2.72 1.44 14.48
CA GLN A 74 3.44 2.67 14.81
C GLN A 74 4.41 3.07 13.70
N ALA A 75 5.16 2.11 13.12
CA ALA A 75 6.08 2.36 12.02
C ALA A 75 5.34 2.85 10.76
N ALA A 76 4.22 2.23 10.40
CA ALA A 76 3.38 2.66 9.29
C ALA A 76 2.77 4.05 9.55
N SER A 77 2.29 4.32 10.77
CA SER A 77 1.74 5.63 11.15
C SER A 77 2.80 6.74 11.05
N LYS A 78 4.02 6.47 11.52
CA LYS A 78 5.15 7.39 11.39
C LYS A 78 5.49 7.67 9.92
N ALA A 79 5.53 6.63 9.09
CA ALA A 79 5.80 6.76 7.65
C ALA A 79 4.70 7.54 6.91
N ALA A 80 3.43 7.37 7.30
CA ALA A 80 2.30 8.13 6.76
C ALA A 80 2.15 9.55 7.33
N GLY A 81 3.08 9.99 8.19
CA GLY A 81 3.11 11.34 8.74
C GLY A 81 2.02 11.61 9.79
N PHE A 82 1.55 10.59 10.50
CA PHE A 82 0.59 10.80 11.58
C PHE A 82 1.26 11.56 12.74
N PRO A 83 0.61 12.60 13.31
CA PRO A 83 1.19 13.37 14.39
C PRO A 83 1.37 12.52 15.64
N THR A 84 2.44 12.78 16.39
CA THR A 84 2.67 12.12 17.69
C THR A 84 1.53 12.47 18.65
N GLY A 85 0.98 11.47 19.34
CA GLY A 85 -0.14 11.65 20.26
C GLY A 85 -1.53 11.56 19.61
N MET A 86 -1.61 11.33 18.29
CA MET A 86 -2.88 11.02 17.64
C MET A 86 -3.47 9.72 18.21
N THR A 87 -4.75 9.75 18.56
CA THR A 87 -5.48 8.59 19.09
C THR A 87 -6.58 8.18 18.12
N PHE A 88 -6.83 6.88 18.05
CA PHE A 88 -7.90 6.29 17.23
C PHE A 88 -8.80 5.48 18.15
N LYS A 89 -10.12 5.58 17.95
CA LYS A 89 -11.11 4.82 18.73
C LYS A 89 -11.20 3.37 18.27
N SER A 90 -10.73 3.08 17.07
CA SER A 90 -10.71 1.74 16.50
C SER A 90 -9.60 1.58 15.45
N TYR A 91 -9.23 0.34 15.19
CA TYR A 91 -8.32 0.00 14.07
C TYR A 91 -8.94 0.37 12.71
N LYS A 92 -10.27 0.40 12.60
CA LYS A 92 -10.96 0.92 11.42
C LYS A 92 -10.65 2.38 11.16
N GLU A 93 -10.78 3.22 12.19
CA GLU A 93 -10.51 4.65 12.08
C GLU A 93 -9.06 4.92 11.69
N TRP A 94 -8.14 4.12 12.23
CA TRP A 94 -6.73 4.14 11.81
C TRP A 94 -6.59 3.80 10.32
N ALA A 95 -7.21 2.72 9.86
CA ALA A 95 -7.13 2.27 8.47
C ALA A 95 -7.78 3.27 7.49
N ASP A 96 -8.92 3.85 7.86
CA ASP A 96 -9.58 4.92 7.10
C ASP A 96 -8.67 6.14 6.94
N THR A 97 -7.93 6.50 8.01
CA THR A 97 -6.97 7.62 7.99
C THR A 97 -5.70 7.29 7.21
N PHE A 98 -5.33 6.00 7.18
CA PHE A 98 -4.17 5.49 6.47
C PHE A 98 -4.43 5.36 4.96
N LEU A 99 -5.68 5.17 4.56
CA LEU A 99 -6.09 5.14 3.16
C LEU A 99 -5.67 6.42 2.42
N LYS A 100 -5.23 6.26 1.17
CA LYS A 100 -4.69 7.33 0.30
C LYS A 100 -3.40 8.01 0.80
N LYS A 101 -2.81 7.56 1.91
CA LYS A 101 -1.49 8.05 2.33
C LYS A 101 -0.42 7.52 1.39
N THR A 102 0.56 8.37 1.12
CA THR A 102 1.77 8.00 0.39
C THR A 102 2.89 7.70 1.36
N LEU A 103 3.66 6.67 1.08
CA LEU A 103 4.79 6.23 1.87
C LEU A 103 5.75 5.44 1.01
N ARG A 104 6.96 5.21 1.52
CA ARG A 104 7.95 4.37 0.86
C ARG A 104 8.06 3.03 1.57
N LEU A 105 7.77 1.94 0.87
CA LEU A 105 7.86 0.59 1.40
C LEU A 105 9.25 0.02 1.15
N VAL A 106 9.80 -0.67 2.16
CA VAL A 106 10.95 -1.56 1.99
C VAL A 106 10.41 -2.96 1.74
N VAL A 107 10.51 -3.43 0.50
CA VAL A 107 10.02 -4.73 0.05
C VAL A 107 11.17 -5.73 0.02
N GLY A 108 10.95 -6.90 0.60
CA GLY A 108 11.82 -8.06 0.46
C GLY A 108 11.11 -9.21 -0.25
N GLU A 109 11.73 -10.38 -0.22
CA GLU A 109 11.15 -11.63 -0.70
C GLU A 109 10.86 -12.55 0.49
N ARG A 110 9.68 -13.17 0.47
CA ARG A 110 9.39 -14.35 1.29
C ARG A 110 9.26 -15.57 0.40
N GLU A 111 9.83 -16.68 0.83
CA GLU A 111 9.60 -17.97 0.20
C GLU A 111 8.51 -18.74 0.96
N TYR A 112 7.51 -19.23 0.24
CA TYR A 112 6.46 -20.07 0.79
C TYR A 112 6.09 -21.14 -0.23
N ASN A 113 6.17 -22.42 0.18
CA ASN A 113 5.96 -23.59 -0.69
C ASN A 113 6.78 -23.54 -2.00
N GLY A 114 8.05 -23.10 -1.92
CA GLY A 114 8.95 -22.96 -3.08
C GLY A 114 8.61 -21.82 -4.03
N LYS A 115 7.63 -20.97 -3.69
CA LYS A 115 7.27 -19.76 -4.45
C LYS A 115 7.75 -18.53 -3.70
N LYS A 116 8.29 -17.57 -4.45
CA LYS A 116 8.71 -16.27 -3.93
C LYS A 116 7.59 -15.26 -4.06
N TYR A 117 7.37 -14.50 -2.99
CA TYR A 117 6.38 -13.43 -2.93
C TYR A 117 7.00 -12.15 -2.39
N PRO A 118 6.59 -10.98 -2.90
CA PRO A 118 6.97 -9.71 -2.28
C PRO A 118 6.40 -9.64 -0.86
N GLN A 119 7.21 -9.16 0.08
CA GLN A 119 6.82 -8.93 1.46
C GLN A 119 7.24 -7.53 1.90
N VAL A 120 6.35 -6.81 2.57
CA VAL A 120 6.67 -5.52 3.18
C VAL A 120 7.46 -5.74 4.48
N ASN A 121 8.74 -5.36 4.47
CA ASN A 121 9.64 -5.51 5.60
C ASN A 121 9.76 -4.22 6.44
N GLY A 122 9.47 -3.06 5.86
CA GLY A 122 9.58 -1.79 6.56
C GLY A 122 8.84 -0.64 5.88
N PHE A 123 8.71 0.46 6.61
CA PHE A 123 8.01 1.67 6.21
C PHE A 123 8.92 2.88 6.40
N LYS A 124 9.02 3.73 5.39
CA LYS A 124 9.72 5.01 5.42
C LYS A 124 8.79 6.13 4.96
N PRO A 125 9.00 7.38 5.42
CA PRO A 125 8.31 8.53 4.85
C PRO A 125 8.52 8.60 3.34
N SER A 126 7.47 9.00 2.61
CA SER A 126 7.54 9.35 1.19
C SER A 126 8.54 10.49 1.00
N GLU A 127 9.43 10.37 0.03
CA GLU A 127 10.35 11.47 -0.37
C GLU A 127 9.75 12.29 -1.51
N VAL A 128 8.71 11.79 -2.15
CA VAL A 128 8.01 12.48 -3.23
C VAL A 128 6.83 13.26 -2.69
N ALA A 129 6.58 14.44 -3.28
CA ALA A 129 5.41 15.24 -2.97
C ALA A 129 4.10 14.42 -3.09
N PRO A 130 3.06 14.75 -2.29
CA PRO A 130 1.75 14.12 -2.42
C PRO A 130 1.19 14.30 -3.83
N ILE A 131 0.40 13.32 -4.29
CA ILE A 131 -0.31 13.42 -5.57
C ILE A 131 -1.23 14.64 -5.51
N GLN A 132 -1.02 15.61 -6.39
CA GLN A 132 -1.91 16.77 -6.49
C GLN A 132 -3.25 16.28 -7.05
N THR A 133 -4.31 16.35 -6.24
CA THR A 133 -5.67 16.14 -6.74
C THR A 133 -6.02 17.33 -7.63
N ILE A 134 -6.06 17.14 -8.95
CA ILE A 134 -6.63 18.10 -9.87
C ILE A 134 -8.12 18.20 -9.54
N GLN A 135 -8.53 19.31 -8.92
CA GLN A 135 -9.94 19.64 -8.79
C GLN A 135 -10.40 20.10 -10.17
N ILE A 136 -10.94 19.18 -10.97
CA ILE A 136 -11.61 19.56 -12.22
C ILE A 136 -12.89 20.28 -11.79
N SER A 137 -12.94 21.58 -12.03
CA SER A 137 -14.15 22.36 -11.79
C SER A 137 -15.13 22.12 -12.95
N ASP A 138 -16.44 22.09 -12.68
CA ASP A 138 -17.46 21.90 -13.72
C ASP A 138 -17.39 22.96 -14.84
N SER A 139 -16.65 24.06 -14.62
CA SER A 139 -16.39 25.12 -15.60
C SER A 139 -15.40 24.72 -16.71
N ASP A 140 -14.66 23.61 -16.56
CA ASP A 140 -13.63 23.17 -17.51
C ASP A 140 -14.15 22.12 -18.52
N VAL A 141 -15.46 21.82 -18.51
CA VAL A 141 -16.09 20.90 -19.46
C VAL A 141 -16.76 21.70 -20.59
N PRO A 142 -16.21 21.69 -21.82
CA PRO A 142 -16.91 22.29 -22.95
C PRO A 142 -18.14 21.44 -23.29
N PHE A 143 -19.31 22.09 -23.25
CA PHE A 143 -20.61 21.55 -23.67
C PHE A 143 -20.74 21.42 -25.19
#